data_AF-A0A7X6ZMG2-F1
#
_entry.id   AF-A0A7X6ZMG2-F1
#
_cell.length_a   1.000
_cell.length_b   1.000
_cell.length_c   1.000
_cell.angle_alpha   90.00
_cell.angle_beta   90.00
_cell.angle_gamma   90.00
#
_symmetry.space_group_name_H-M   'P 1'
#
loop_
_entity.id
_entity.type
_entity.pdbx_description
1 polymer ?
#
loop_
_entity_poly.entity_id
_entity_poly.type
_entity_poly.pdbx_seq_one_letter_code
_entity_poly.pdbx_strand_id
1 'polypeptide(L)'
;MKSLKPTLLLTAILLAATLPAPAGDIRIEWAYHSAGNTARMTERVPGETMFFLANGVETVSSSATVTLYVLTDKDFAGDMDEQIFARWWDGSRANWIMGAWVKNIDLNADTLPFRGHPETGTRVLDLWRIDIPPQITRPGDNFYAIQLKGFQDDQTIERYLLKNPGGDFSRTNQLGQIWSASEEFDGQDWRIRVTP
;
A
#
# COMPACT_ATOMS: atom_id res chain seq x y z
N MET A 1 -71.00 35.67 -18.17
CA MET A 1 -70.00 35.56 -17.09
C MET A 1 -69.22 34.27 -17.30
N LYS A 2 -67.96 34.35 -17.73
CA LYS A 2 -67.09 33.19 -17.99
C LYS A 2 -66.30 32.86 -16.72
N SER A 3 -66.45 31.64 -16.23
CA SER A 3 -65.76 31.08 -15.07
C SER A 3 -64.33 30.68 -15.44
N LEU A 4 -63.32 31.33 -14.85
CA LEU A 4 -61.93 30.92 -14.89
C LEU A 4 -61.68 29.85 -13.81
N LYS A 5 -61.20 28.67 -14.19
CA LYS A 5 -60.64 27.68 -13.27
C LYS A 5 -59.13 27.92 -13.14
N PRO A 6 -58.53 27.84 -11.93
CA PRO A 6 -57.09 27.89 -11.79
C PRO A 6 -56.49 26.50 -12.06
N THR A 7 -55.51 26.45 -12.96
CA THR A 7 -54.67 25.28 -13.18
C THR A 7 -53.54 25.31 -12.15
N LEU A 8 -53.56 24.40 -11.16
CA LEU A 8 -52.41 24.15 -10.30
C LEU A 8 -51.37 23.36 -11.11
N LEU A 9 -50.20 23.96 -11.33
CA LEU A 9 -49.03 23.26 -11.86
C LEU A 9 -48.29 22.64 -10.66
N LEU A 10 -48.35 21.32 -10.50
CA LEU A 10 -47.55 20.59 -9.53
C LEU A 10 -46.15 20.37 -10.12
N THR A 11 -45.14 21.06 -9.61
CA THR A 11 -43.74 20.76 -9.91
C THR A 11 -43.30 19.60 -9.01
N ALA A 12 -43.20 18.40 -9.57
CA ALA A 12 -42.59 17.26 -8.89
C ALA A 12 -41.08 17.46 -8.85
N ILE A 13 -40.53 17.81 -7.68
CA ILE A 13 -39.10 17.81 -7.43
C ILE A 13 -38.68 16.35 -7.27
N LEU A 14 -38.04 15.79 -8.29
CA LEU A 14 -37.40 14.48 -8.21
C LEU A 14 -36.12 14.66 -7.38
N LEU A 15 -36.21 14.45 -6.07
CA LEU A 15 -35.01 14.29 -5.22
C LEU A 15 -34.36 12.96 -5.63
N ALA A 16 -33.37 13.02 -6.52
CA ALA A 16 -32.47 11.91 -6.74
C ALA A 16 -31.64 11.75 -5.46
N ALA A 17 -32.06 10.83 -4.59
CA ALA A 17 -31.22 10.37 -3.49
C ALA A 17 -30.00 9.66 -4.11
N THR A 18 -28.89 10.37 -4.23
CA THR A 18 -27.58 9.74 -4.47
C THR A 18 -27.25 8.96 -3.22
N LEU A 19 -27.57 7.67 -3.22
CA LEU A 19 -27.04 6.74 -2.23
C LEU A 19 -25.50 6.84 -2.30
N PRO A 20 -24.80 6.98 -1.16
CA PRO A 20 -23.35 6.92 -1.18
C PRO A 20 -22.94 5.58 -1.80
N ALA A 21 -22.06 5.64 -2.80
CA ALA A 21 -21.39 4.44 -3.28
C ALA A 21 -20.70 3.77 -2.08
N PRO A 22 -20.68 2.43 -1.99
CA PRO A 22 -19.88 1.77 -0.97
C PRO A 22 -18.44 2.28 -1.11
N ALA A 23 -17.87 2.79 -0.01
CA ALA A 23 -16.46 3.12 0.05
C ALA A 23 -15.69 1.88 -0.44
N GLY A 24 -14.92 2.04 -1.52
CA GLY A 24 -14.20 0.92 -2.12
C GLY A 24 -13.21 0.35 -1.11
N ASP A 25 -13.25 -0.95 -0.89
CA ASP A 25 -12.18 -1.63 -0.14
C ASP A 25 -10.85 -1.46 -0.89
N ILE A 26 -9.75 -1.30 -0.14
CA ILE A 26 -8.40 -1.29 -0.71
C ILE A 26 -8.15 -2.60 -1.47
N ARG A 27 -7.70 -2.48 -2.72
CA ARG A 27 -7.29 -3.59 -3.59
C ARG A 27 -5.90 -4.08 -3.18
N ILE A 28 -5.86 -5.29 -2.61
CA ILE A 28 -4.63 -5.86 -2.05
C ILE A 28 -4.00 -6.95 -2.92
N GLU A 29 -4.67 -7.40 -4.00
CA GLU A 29 -4.18 -8.53 -4.79
C GLU A 29 -2.79 -8.31 -5.39
N TRP A 30 -2.44 -7.05 -5.69
CA TRP A 30 -1.12 -6.68 -6.19
C TRP A 30 -0.25 -5.88 -5.21
N ALA A 31 -0.72 -5.68 -3.98
CA ALA A 31 0.08 -5.01 -2.97
C ALA A 31 1.25 -5.92 -2.56
N TYR A 32 2.47 -5.47 -2.76
CA TYR A 32 3.64 -6.32 -2.53
C TYR A 32 4.85 -5.50 -2.12
N HIS A 33 5.46 -5.91 -1.01
CA HIS A 33 6.82 -5.52 -0.67
C HIS A 33 7.75 -6.72 -0.75
N SER A 34 7.35 -7.86 -0.17
CA SER A 34 8.20 -9.04 -0.15
C SER A 34 7.49 -10.28 0.35
N ALA A 35 7.84 -11.44 -0.20
CA ALA A 35 7.43 -12.75 0.28
C ALA A 35 8.21 -13.25 1.51
N GLY A 36 9.12 -12.45 2.08
CA GLY A 36 9.86 -12.81 3.29
C GLY A 36 11.23 -12.14 3.39
N ASN A 37 11.94 -12.33 4.51
CA ASN A 37 13.17 -11.59 4.81
C ASN A 37 14.22 -11.64 3.70
N THR A 38 14.46 -12.82 3.13
CA THR A 38 15.42 -12.99 2.03
C THR A 38 14.92 -12.31 0.76
N ALA A 39 13.64 -12.47 0.42
CA ALA A 39 13.06 -12.02 -0.83
C ALA A 39 13.21 -10.49 -1.02
N ARG A 40 13.05 -9.68 0.02
CA ARG A 40 13.23 -8.22 -0.11
C ARG A 40 14.63 -7.81 -0.58
N MET A 41 15.66 -8.61 -0.29
CA MET A 41 17.04 -8.33 -0.69
C MET A 41 17.43 -8.96 -2.03
N THR A 42 16.71 -9.99 -2.47
CA THR A 42 17.12 -10.81 -3.62
C THR A 42 16.16 -10.73 -4.79
N GLU A 43 14.87 -10.47 -4.55
CA GLU A 43 13.87 -10.28 -5.59
C GLU A 43 13.90 -8.86 -6.09
N ARG A 44 13.99 -8.72 -7.42
CA ARG A 44 13.99 -7.43 -8.09
C ARG A 44 12.57 -6.92 -8.26
N VAL A 45 12.42 -5.61 -8.19
CA VAL A 45 11.21 -4.94 -8.70
C VAL A 45 11.09 -5.30 -10.18
N PRO A 46 9.94 -5.79 -10.66
CA PRO A 46 9.80 -6.28 -12.02
C PRO A 46 10.04 -5.15 -13.03
N GLY A 47 10.84 -5.44 -14.06
CA GLY A 47 11.27 -4.46 -15.06
C GLY A 47 12.43 -3.57 -14.62
N GLU A 48 12.90 -3.72 -13.38
CA GLU A 48 13.92 -2.85 -12.79
C GLU A 48 15.19 -3.60 -12.37
N THR A 49 16.23 -2.83 -12.04
CA THR A 49 17.49 -3.37 -11.54
C THR A 49 17.58 -3.42 -10.01
N MET A 50 16.74 -2.65 -9.29
CA MET A 50 16.72 -2.60 -7.83
C MET A 50 15.89 -3.73 -7.19
N PHE A 51 16.24 -4.07 -5.94
CA PHE A 51 15.48 -4.97 -5.07
C PHE A 51 14.44 -4.21 -4.25
N PHE A 52 13.50 -4.92 -3.63
CA PHE A 52 12.45 -4.32 -2.79
C PHE A 52 12.97 -3.66 -1.50
N LEU A 53 14.09 -4.15 -0.97
CA LEU A 53 14.97 -3.43 -0.05
C LEU A 53 16.20 -2.99 -0.87
N ALA A 54 16.25 -1.72 -1.24
CA ALA A 54 17.20 -1.22 -2.22
C ALA A 54 18.67 -1.43 -1.81
N ASN A 55 18.93 -1.38 -0.50
CA ASN A 55 20.26 -1.63 0.07
C ASN A 55 20.76 -3.06 -0.24
N GLY A 56 19.85 -4.01 -0.51
CA GLY A 56 20.18 -5.42 -0.77
C GLY A 56 20.70 -6.18 0.45
N VAL A 57 20.67 -5.55 1.64
CA VAL A 57 21.20 -6.10 2.89
C VAL A 57 20.34 -5.67 4.07
N GLU A 58 20.21 -6.53 5.09
CA GLU A 58 19.48 -6.20 6.32
C GLU A 58 20.34 -5.45 7.34
N THR A 59 21.64 -5.31 7.09
CA THR A 59 22.57 -4.59 7.98
C THR A 59 23.10 -3.34 7.29
N VAL A 60 22.86 -2.18 7.89
CA VAL A 60 23.25 -0.87 7.34
C VAL A 60 23.96 -0.02 8.39
N SER A 61 24.74 0.97 7.96
CA SER A 61 25.33 1.95 8.88
C SER A 61 24.27 2.94 9.40
N SER A 62 24.53 3.54 10.56
CA SER A 62 23.67 4.57 11.15
C SER A 62 23.51 5.82 10.27
N SER A 63 24.44 6.02 9.33
CA SER A 63 24.42 7.10 8.35
C SER A 63 23.67 6.76 7.05
N ALA A 64 23.26 5.51 6.85
CA ALA A 64 22.61 5.07 5.63
C ALA A 64 21.12 5.41 5.62
N THR A 65 20.63 5.83 4.47
CA THR A 65 19.19 5.80 4.17
C THR A 65 18.78 4.35 3.88
N VAL A 66 17.67 3.92 4.48
CA VAL A 66 17.02 2.65 4.13
C VAL A 66 15.93 2.95 3.12
N THR A 67 16.03 2.37 1.92
CA THR A 67 15.04 2.58 0.86
C THR A 67 14.24 1.31 0.61
N LEU A 68 12.92 1.45 0.69
CA LEU A 68 11.95 0.39 0.44
C LEU A 68 11.19 0.69 -0.85
N TYR A 69 10.92 -0.35 -1.63
CA TYR A 69 9.98 -0.29 -2.74
C TYR A 69 8.75 -1.13 -2.43
N VAL A 70 7.61 -0.66 -2.93
CA VAL A 70 6.30 -1.30 -2.76
C VAL A 70 5.57 -1.23 -4.09
N LEU A 71 4.98 -2.35 -4.50
CA LEU A 71 4.03 -2.39 -5.59
C LEU A 71 2.62 -2.31 -5.04
N THR A 72 1.74 -1.63 -5.76
CA THR A 72 0.30 -1.73 -5.59
C THR A 72 -0.37 -1.89 -6.93
N ASP A 73 -1.65 -2.27 -6.91
CA ASP A 73 -2.51 -1.99 -8.05
C ASP A 73 -2.47 -0.49 -8.39
N LYS A 74 -2.56 -0.17 -9.68
CA LYS A 74 -2.89 1.20 -10.07
C LYS A 74 -4.27 1.55 -9.53
N ASP A 75 -4.38 2.70 -8.86
CA ASP A 75 -5.61 3.19 -8.23
C ASP A 75 -6.12 2.20 -7.15
N PHE A 76 -5.21 1.63 -6.34
CA PHE A 76 -5.53 0.59 -5.34
C PHE A 76 -6.65 0.94 -4.34
N ALA A 77 -6.93 2.22 -4.08
CA ALA A 77 -8.01 2.66 -3.19
C ALA A 77 -9.25 3.18 -3.95
N GLY A 78 -9.28 3.06 -5.29
CA GLY A 78 -10.44 3.42 -6.11
C GLY A 78 -10.61 4.94 -6.21
N ASP A 79 -11.76 5.45 -5.76
CA ASP A 79 -12.07 6.89 -5.77
C ASP A 79 -11.45 7.64 -4.56
N MET A 80 -10.74 6.94 -3.67
CA MET A 80 -10.07 7.52 -2.50
C MET A 80 -8.66 8.01 -2.86
N ASP A 81 -8.18 9.02 -2.14
CA ASP A 81 -6.78 9.44 -2.25
C ASP A 81 -5.84 8.38 -1.67
N GLU A 82 -4.83 8.00 -2.44
CA GLU A 82 -3.91 6.91 -2.12
C GLU A 82 -2.64 7.38 -1.45
N GLN A 83 -2.29 6.73 -0.35
CA GLN A 83 -1.03 6.96 0.33
C GLN A 83 -0.41 5.65 0.81
N ILE A 84 0.91 5.60 0.75
CA ILE A 84 1.71 4.50 1.31
C ILE A 84 2.54 5.08 2.44
N PHE A 85 2.64 4.36 3.55
CA PHE A 85 3.52 4.71 4.65
C PHE A 85 4.40 3.52 5.03
N ALA A 86 5.61 3.80 5.49
CA ALA A 86 6.32 2.88 6.36
C ALA A 86 6.19 3.40 7.79
N ARG A 87 5.72 2.53 8.68
CA ARG A 87 5.95 2.71 10.10
C ARG A 87 7.34 2.19 10.41
N TRP A 88 8.22 3.04 10.91
CA TRP A 88 9.60 2.72 11.30
C TRP A 88 9.76 2.85 12.82
N TRP A 89 10.03 1.74 13.50
CA TRP A 89 10.34 1.71 14.92
C TRP A 89 11.85 1.62 15.14
N ASP A 90 12.39 2.63 15.82
CA ASP A 90 13.83 2.83 15.95
C ASP A 90 14.47 2.17 17.18
N GLY A 91 13.75 1.27 17.86
CA GLY A 91 14.13 0.78 19.19
C GLY A 91 13.41 1.49 20.34
N SER A 92 12.78 2.64 20.08
CA SER A 92 12.18 3.48 21.12
C SER A 92 10.84 4.09 20.75
N ARG A 93 10.67 4.52 19.50
CA ARG A 93 9.46 5.20 19.03
C ARG A 93 9.14 4.84 17.60
N ALA A 94 7.86 4.90 17.26
CA ALA A 94 7.39 4.81 15.89
C ALA A 94 7.56 6.16 15.18
N ASN A 95 8.01 6.12 13.94
CA ASN A 95 8.07 7.22 13.00
C ASN A 95 7.27 6.79 11.76
N TRP A 96 6.51 7.69 11.16
CA TRP A 96 5.74 7.41 9.95
C TRP A 96 6.36 8.16 8.78
N ILE A 97 6.69 7.42 7.72
CA ILE A 97 7.35 7.95 6.54
C ILE A 97 6.44 7.70 5.35
N MET A 98 5.96 8.77 4.74
CA MET A 98 5.14 8.68 3.54
C MET A 98 5.99 8.26 2.34
N GLY A 99 5.49 7.33 1.56
CA GLY A 99 6.05 6.93 0.28
C GLY A 99 5.75 7.95 -0.80
N ALA A 100 6.66 8.06 -1.76
CA ALA A 100 6.46 8.80 -3.00
C ALA A 100 6.15 7.83 -4.13
N TRP A 101 5.18 8.19 -4.97
CA TRP A 101 4.96 7.52 -6.23
C TRP A 101 6.17 7.71 -7.15
N VAL A 102 6.59 6.65 -7.84
CA VAL A 102 7.75 6.67 -8.74
C VAL A 102 7.31 6.64 -10.20
N LYS A 103 6.59 5.58 -10.59
CA LYS A 103 6.11 5.34 -11.96
C LYS A 103 5.11 4.20 -12.00
N ASN A 104 4.44 4.06 -13.14
CA ASN A 104 3.72 2.85 -13.48
C ASN A 104 4.65 1.75 -14.01
N ILE A 105 4.29 0.50 -13.74
CA ILE A 105 4.91 -0.70 -14.31
C ILE A 105 3.83 -1.52 -15.01
N ASP A 106 4.03 -1.80 -16.29
CA ASP A 106 3.18 -2.69 -17.06
C ASP A 106 3.71 -4.12 -16.99
N LEU A 107 3.04 -4.98 -16.22
CA LEU A 107 3.33 -6.40 -16.17
C LEU A 107 2.52 -7.14 -17.22
N ASN A 108 3.21 -7.77 -18.15
CA ASN A 108 2.62 -8.60 -19.17
C ASN A 108 2.91 -10.07 -18.88
N ALA A 109 1.89 -10.92 -18.99
CA ALA A 109 1.98 -12.35 -18.68
C ALA A 109 3.11 -13.07 -19.45
N ASP A 110 3.33 -12.68 -20.71
CA ASP A 110 4.24 -13.36 -21.62
C ASP A 110 5.67 -12.81 -21.56
N THR A 111 5.83 -11.49 -21.32
CA THR A 111 7.14 -10.82 -21.45
C THR A 111 7.76 -10.40 -20.12
N LEU A 112 6.95 -10.13 -19.10
CA LEU A 112 7.42 -9.68 -17.79
C LEU A 112 6.49 -10.16 -16.66
N PRO A 113 6.32 -11.49 -16.49
CA PRO A 113 5.57 -11.99 -15.35
C PRO A 113 6.36 -11.78 -14.07
N PHE A 114 5.66 -11.43 -12.99
CA PHE A 114 6.20 -11.35 -11.64
C PHE A 114 5.51 -12.38 -10.76
N ARG A 115 6.31 -13.31 -10.21
CA ARG A 115 5.83 -14.41 -9.35
C ARG A 115 4.69 -15.23 -9.98
N GLY A 116 4.73 -15.42 -11.30
CA GLY A 116 3.71 -16.15 -12.05
C GLY A 116 2.48 -15.33 -12.45
N HIS A 117 2.47 -14.01 -12.17
CA HIS A 117 1.36 -13.11 -12.48
C HIS A 117 1.78 -11.95 -13.40
N PRO A 118 0.87 -11.39 -14.21
CA PRO A 118 -0.51 -11.85 -14.40
C PRO A 118 -0.51 -13.16 -15.19
N GLU A 119 -1.50 -14.02 -14.97
CA GLU A 119 -1.59 -15.30 -15.71
C GLU A 119 -1.96 -15.07 -17.18
N THR A 120 -2.64 -13.96 -17.47
CA THR A 120 -3.00 -13.53 -18.83
C THR A 120 -3.02 -12.01 -18.94
N GLY A 121 -2.81 -11.50 -20.15
CA GLY A 121 -2.96 -10.08 -20.45
C GLY A 121 -1.91 -9.20 -19.81
N THR A 122 -2.29 -7.97 -19.45
CA THR A 122 -1.41 -6.96 -18.87
C THR A 122 -2.05 -6.34 -17.64
N ARG A 123 -1.26 -6.15 -16.58
CA ARG A 123 -1.65 -5.43 -15.37
C ARG A 123 -0.77 -4.21 -15.20
N VAL A 124 -1.39 -3.06 -14.92
CA VAL A 124 -0.68 -1.83 -14.60
C VAL A 124 -0.57 -1.71 -13.09
N LEU A 125 0.66 -1.58 -12.59
CA LEU A 125 0.97 -1.39 -11.18
C LEU A 125 1.52 0.01 -10.93
N ASP A 126 1.39 0.48 -9.70
CA ASP A 126 2.14 1.63 -9.20
C ASP A 126 3.37 1.15 -8.42
N LEU A 127 4.52 1.74 -8.72
CA LEU A 127 5.74 1.60 -7.93
C LEU A 127 5.87 2.77 -6.98
N TRP A 128 5.94 2.46 -5.69
CA TRP A 128 6.17 3.42 -4.62
C TRP A 128 7.55 3.24 -4.03
N ARG A 129 8.15 4.35 -3.59
CA ARG A 129 9.44 4.39 -2.90
C ARG A 129 9.28 5.06 -1.54
N ILE A 130 9.84 4.46 -0.51
CA ILE A 130 9.87 5.02 0.85
C ILE A 130 11.33 5.12 1.26
N ASP A 131 11.78 6.34 1.57
CA ASP A 131 13.13 6.60 2.04
C ASP A 131 13.11 6.90 3.54
N ILE A 132 13.60 5.98 4.36
CA ILE A 132 13.76 6.14 5.81
C ILE A 132 15.11 6.83 6.04
N PRO A 133 15.10 8.10 6.49
CA PRO A 133 16.32 8.87 6.57
C PRO A 133 17.10 8.52 7.86
N PRO A 134 18.43 8.64 7.87
CA PRO A 134 19.27 8.19 9.00
C PRO A 134 18.96 8.90 10.32
N GLN A 135 18.38 10.11 10.29
CA GLN A 135 18.08 10.92 11.48
C GLN A 135 16.99 10.30 12.38
N ILE A 136 16.22 9.35 11.86
CA ILE A 136 15.19 8.63 12.64
C ILE A 136 15.58 7.17 12.89
N THR A 137 16.84 6.83 12.63
CA THR A 137 17.40 5.50 12.76
C THR A 137 18.35 5.46 13.95
N ARG A 138 18.41 4.33 14.67
CA ARG A 138 19.33 4.14 15.80
C ARG A 138 20.13 2.86 15.68
N PRO A 139 21.39 2.82 16.15
CA PRO A 139 22.13 1.57 16.27
C PRO A 139 21.34 0.53 17.07
N GLY A 140 21.25 -0.69 16.55
CA GLY A 140 20.38 -1.71 17.11
C GLY A 140 19.45 -2.34 16.09
N ASP A 141 18.42 -3.01 16.58
CA ASP A 141 17.36 -3.57 15.74
C ASP A 141 16.26 -2.53 15.56
N ASN A 142 16.00 -2.20 14.31
CA ASN A 142 14.90 -1.34 13.90
C ASN A 142 13.90 -2.22 13.16
N PHE A 143 12.64 -1.84 13.18
CA PHE A 143 11.57 -2.63 12.59
C PHE A 143 10.67 -1.76 11.73
N TYR A 144 10.11 -2.33 10.67
CA TYR A 144 9.12 -1.64 9.86
C TYR A 144 7.95 -2.50 9.44
N ALA A 145 6.81 -1.83 9.24
CA ALA A 145 5.64 -2.36 8.54
C ALA A 145 5.20 -1.34 7.49
N ILE A 146 4.73 -1.82 6.35
CA ILE A 146 4.20 -0.95 5.29
C ILE A 146 2.69 -0.90 5.44
N GLN A 147 2.14 0.29 5.34
CA GLN A 147 0.71 0.54 5.44
C GLN A 147 0.24 1.21 4.15
N LEU A 148 -0.83 0.69 3.57
CA LEU A 148 -1.54 1.30 2.46
C LEU A 148 -2.77 1.99 3.05
N LYS A 149 -3.04 3.21 2.62
CA LYS A 149 -4.19 4.01 3.03
C LYS A 149 -4.95 4.53 1.83
N GLY A 150 -6.27 4.47 1.93
CA GLY A 150 -7.20 5.26 1.13
C GLY A 150 -7.87 6.29 2.02
N PHE A 151 -7.97 7.54 1.57
CA PHE A 151 -8.65 8.64 2.25
C PHE A 151 -9.82 9.19 1.43
N GLN A 152 -10.96 9.44 2.08
CA GLN A 152 -12.08 10.18 1.48
C GLN A 152 -12.84 10.91 2.57
N ASP A 153 -12.98 12.24 2.46
CA ASP A 153 -13.78 13.24 3.22
C ASP A 153 -14.00 13.07 4.74
N ASP A 154 -14.14 11.86 5.30
CA ASP A 154 -14.17 11.52 6.74
C ASP A 154 -13.84 10.03 7.03
N GLN A 155 -13.36 9.28 6.02
CA GLN A 155 -13.07 7.85 6.11
C GLN A 155 -11.62 7.58 5.75
N THR A 156 -11.02 6.67 6.50
CA THR A 156 -9.71 6.11 6.19
C THR A 156 -9.83 4.60 6.22
N ILE A 157 -9.42 3.95 5.13
CA ILE A 157 -9.28 2.50 5.07
C ILE A 157 -7.80 2.20 5.06
N GLU A 158 -7.37 1.24 5.87
CA GLU A 158 -5.96 0.91 6.03
C GLU A 158 -5.73 -0.59 5.88
N ARG A 159 -4.58 -0.95 5.31
CA ARG A 159 -4.10 -2.33 5.18
C ARG A 159 -2.61 -2.37 5.43
N TYR A 160 -2.15 -3.34 6.20
CA TYR A 160 -0.75 -3.48 6.59
C TYR A 160 -0.12 -4.67 5.88
N LEU A 161 1.03 -4.48 5.23
CA LEU A 161 1.82 -5.54 4.62
C LEU A 161 2.82 -6.10 5.64
N LEU A 162 2.76 -7.40 5.87
CA LEU A 162 3.43 -8.10 6.97
C LEU A 162 4.50 -9.05 6.46
N LYS A 163 5.51 -9.31 7.29
CA LYS A 163 6.55 -10.31 7.03
C LYS A 163 6.05 -11.73 7.23
N ASN A 164 5.27 -11.93 8.30
CA ASN A 164 4.77 -13.23 8.72
C ASN A 164 3.26 -13.16 8.99
N PRO A 165 2.54 -14.29 8.92
CA PRO A 165 1.16 -14.35 9.40
C PRO A 165 1.13 -14.06 10.90
N GLY A 166 0.13 -13.32 11.34
CA GLY A 166 -0.14 -13.04 12.74
C GLY A 166 -1.32 -12.08 12.89
N GLY A 167 -1.72 -11.86 14.15
CA GLY A 167 -2.89 -11.06 14.50
C GLY A 167 -4.23 -11.67 14.17
N ASP A 168 -5.29 -10.98 14.60
CA ASP A 168 -6.63 -11.26 14.14
C ASP A 168 -6.76 -10.68 12.73
N PHE A 169 -7.12 -11.50 11.73
CA PHE A 169 -7.39 -11.10 10.34
C PHE A 169 -6.21 -10.92 9.36
N SER A 170 -5.15 -11.73 9.46
CA SER A 170 -4.17 -11.82 8.37
C SER A 170 -4.66 -12.69 7.19
N ARG A 171 -4.33 -12.26 5.97
CA ARG A 171 -4.58 -12.96 4.71
C ARG A 171 -3.34 -12.92 3.83
N THR A 172 -3.28 -13.81 2.84
CA THR A 172 -2.24 -13.81 1.82
C THR A 172 -2.86 -13.49 0.48
N ASN A 173 -2.26 -12.56 -0.27
CA ASN A 173 -2.71 -12.25 -1.63
C ASN A 173 -2.08 -13.19 -2.67
N GLN A 174 -2.49 -13.05 -3.93
CA GLN A 174 -1.95 -13.87 -5.04
C GLN A 174 -0.43 -13.80 -5.20
N LEU A 175 0.22 -12.69 -4.84
CA LEU A 175 1.68 -12.56 -4.92
C LEU A 175 2.40 -13.25 -3.75
N GLY A 176 1.67 -13.82 -2.79
CA GLY A 176 2.21 -14.42 -1.58
C GLY A 176 2.55 -13.40 -0.49
N GLN A 177 2.17 -12.13 -0.65
CA GLN A 177 2.31 -11.12 0.39
C GLN A 177 1.24 -11.33 1.46
N ILE A 178 1.67 -11.36 2.71
CA ILE A 178 0.78 -11.39 3.85
C ILE A 178 0.34 -9.96 4.19
N TRP A 179 -0.93 -9.77 4.51
CA TRP A 179 -1.48 -8.49 4.91
C TRP A 179 -2.55 -8.63 6.00
N SER A 180 -2.79 -7.55 6.76
CA SER A 180 -3.87 -7.47 7.76
C SER A 180 -4.67 -6.18 7.61
N ALA A 181 -5.96 -6.24 7.98
CA ALA A 181 -6.81 -5.06 8.16
C ALA A 181 -6.69 -4.45 9.56
N SER A 182 -6.00 -5.13 10.47
CA SER A 182 -5.61 -4.63 11.77
C SER A 182 -4.15 -4.17 11.74
N GLU A 183 -3.86 -3.24 12.61
CA GLU A 183 -2.50 -2.82 12.89
C GLU A 183 -1.73 -3.94 13.59
N GLU A 184 -0.66 -4.42 12.97
CA GLU A 184 0.11 -5.56 13.49
C GLU A 184 1.53 -5.14 13.80
N PHE A 185 1.86 -5.11 15.08
CA PHE A 185 3.13 -4.56 15.56
C PHE A 185 4.02 -5.56 16.29
N ASP A 186 3.52 -6.78 16.50
CA ASP A 186 4.17 -7.78 17.32
C ASP A 186 4.76 -8.91 16.45
N GLY A 187 6.07 -8.81 16.17
CA GLY A 187 6.86 -9.88 15.53
C GLY A 187 6.62 -10.10 14.03
N GLN A 188 5.61 -9.46 13.47
CA GLN A 188 5.19 -9.51 12.07
C GLN A 188 5.87 -8.44 11.20
N ASP A 189 6.60 -7.52 11.84
CA ASP A 189 7.38 -6.48 11.19
C ASP A 189 8.66 -7.02 10.55
N TRP A 190 9.16 -6.27 9.58
CA TRP A 190 10.43 -6.44 8.92
C TRP A 190 11.57 -5.86 9.77
N ARG A 191 12.66 -6.60 9.99
CA ARG A 191 13.81 -6.12 10.77
C ARG A 191 14.87 -5.48 9.89
N ILE A 192 15.54 -4.43 10.37
CA ILE A 192 16.81 -3.92 9.85
C ILE A 192 17.78 -3.77 11.04
N ARG A 193 18.98 -4.32 10.90
CA ARG A 193 20.07 -4.11 11.85
C ARG A 193 20.84 -2.86 11.46
N VAL A 194 21.02 -1.96 12.40
CA VAL A 194 21.79 -0.74 12.21
C VAL A 194 23.05 -0.84 13.05
N THR A 195 24.20 -0.69 12.40
CA THR A 195 25.49 -0.58 13.08
C THR A 195 25.83 0.89 13.32
N PRO A 196 26.66 1.20 14.33
CA PRO A 196 27.24 2.53 14.49
C PRO A 196 27.83 3.06 13.18
#